data_AF-A0AAV1QJN2-F1
#
_entry.id   AF-A0AAV1QJN2-F1
#
_cell.length_a   1.000
_cell.length_b   1.000
_cell.length_c   1.000
_cell.angle_alpha   90.00
_cell.angle_beta   90.00
_cell.angle_gamma   90.00
#
_symmetry.space_group_name_H-M   'P 1'
#
loop_
_entity.id
_entity.type
_entity.pdbx_description
1 polymer ?
#
loop_
_entity_poly.entity_id
_entity_poly.type
_entity_poly.pdbx_seq_one_letter_code
_entity_poly.pdbx_strand_id
1 'polypeptide(L)'
;MLGTNILLSGNNYSKIALLFRFMNMGVVNAATFYKIQDIYCVDTILEFWHNKQSEVIQRFQGTDVVALGDGRNDSPGHNAQYCSYSTMADSTKEIISVGTLDKRQTGRSSVIMEREAFIQTVEKLHAEVKLVEFCTDAHVQIGALMKRGKLKDYGIKHSLDMWHGAKNIAKKIATAAQVKGNNILLTWLKDIVNHFWWCCKKAVTAEQFLAPKTYSYIRDLQAEIVAKRLSSGVGMPERRPQRPDDPRRLGPLPPIPHHPHKNLLRNN
;
A
#
# COMPACT_ATOMS: atom_id res chain seq x y z
N MET A 1 -27.85 13.73 2.97
CA MET A 1 -26.70 13.78 2.04
C MET A 1 -25.38 14.19 2.70
N LEU A 2 -25.27 15.36 3.35
CA LEU A 2 -23.97 15.80 3.91
C LEU A 2 -23.36 14.82 4.93
N GLY A 3 -24.15 14.32 5.89
CA GLY A 3 -23.65 13.34 6.88
C GLY A 3 -23.10 12.05 6.25
N THR A 4 -23.83 11.49 5.29
CA THR A 4 -23.40 10.31 4.53
C THR A 4 -22.11 10.59 3.74
N ASN A 5 -21.99 11.74 3.08
CA ASN A 5 -20.81 12.10 2.29
C ASN A 5 -19.56 12.30 3.16
N ILE A 6 -19.71 12.86 4.37
CA ILE A 6 -18.60 12.96 5.33
C ILE A 6 -18.10 11.56 5.70
N LEU A 7 -19.01 10.62 5.97
CA LEU A 7 -18.65 9.24 6.30
C LEU A 7 -17.96 8.54 5.12
N LEU A 8 -18.58 8.53 3.93
CA LEU A 8 -18.08 7.80 2.76
C LEU A 8 -16.76 8.36 2.20
N SER A 9 -16.48 9.65 2.45
CA SER A 9 -15.20 10.26 2.08
C SER A 9 -14.08 9.98 3.10
N GLY A 10 -14.38 9.33 4.22
CA GLY A 10 -13.43 9.11 5.31
C GLY A 10 -13.02 10.40 6.04
N ASN A 11 -13.77 11.49 5.86
CA ASN A 11 -13.45 12.77 6.48
C ASN A 11 -13.87 12.80 7.94
N ASN A 12 -13.08 13.51 8.75
CA ASN A 12 -13.45 13.76 10.13
C ASN A 12 -14.53 14.85 10.21
N TYR A 13 -15.64 14.55 10.90
CA TYR A 13 -16.75 15.48 11.08
C TYR A 13 -16.30 16.85 11.62
N SER A 14 -15.45 16.89 12.65
CA SER A 14 -15.01 18.14 13.27
C SER A 14 -14.23 19.03 12.30
N LYS A 15 -13.44 18.43 11.39
CA LYS A 15 -12.74 19.17 10.34
C LYS A 15 -13.71 19.80 9.34
N ILE A 16 -14.74 19.06 8.92
CA ILE A 16 -15.76 19.56 7.99
C ILE A 16 -16.62 20.63 8.66
N ALA A 17 -17.04 20.41 9.91
CA ALA A 17 -17.79 21.39 10.68
C ALA A 17 -16.99 22.69 10.86
N LEU A 18 -15.68 22.61 11.10
CA LEU A 18 -14.80 23.77 11.19
C LEU A 18 -14.70 24.52 9.85
N LEU A 19 -14.54 23.78 8.73
CA LEU A 19 -14.52 24.37 7.38
C LEU A 19 -15.84 25.12 7.09
N PHE A 20 -16.98 24.52 7.39
CA PHE A 20 -18.29 25.14 7.19
C PHE A 20 -18.44 26.41 8.04
N ARG A 21 -17.94 26.40 9.28
CA ARG A 21 -17.89 27.59 10.13
C ARG A 21 -17.04 28.70 9.53
N PHE A 22 -15.89 28.40 8.93
CA PHE A 22 -15.06 29.40 8.23
C PHE A 22 -15.75 30.00 7.00
N MET A 23 -16.55 29.19 6.29
CA MET A 23 -17.32 29.64 5.13
C MET A 23 -18.65 30.31 5.51
N ASN A 24 -18.92 30.48 6.80
CA ASN A 24 -20.20 30.99 7.31
C ASN A 24 -21.42 30.18 6.82
N MET A 25 -21.27 28.86 6.74
CA MET A 25 -22.31 27.90 6.34
C MET A 25 -22.82 27.09 7.54
N GLY A 26 -24.11 26.78 7.52
CA GLY A 26 -24.72 25.86 8.50
C GLY A 26 -24.25 24.42 8.28
N VAL A 27 -23.96 23.71 9.36
CA VAL A 27 -23.61 22.28 9.36
C VAL A 27 -24.49 21.53 10.37
N VAL A 28 -24.85 20.30 10.04
CA VAL A 28 -25.56 19.39 10.96
C VAL A 28 -24.70 19.24 12.22
N ASN A 29 -25.30 19.32 13.42
CA ASN A 29 -24.55 19.16 14.66
C ASN A 29 -24.03 17.73 14.84
N ALA A 30 -23.07 17.54 15.74
CA ALA A 30 -22.39 16.26 15.92
C ALA A 30 -23.33 15.13 16.34
N ALA A 31 -24.25 15.38 17.28
CA ALA A 31 -25.18 14.37 17.76
C ALA A 31 -26.12 13.88 16.65
N THR A 32 -26.66 14.81 15.86
CA THR A 32 -27.48 14.47 14.69
C THR A 32 -26.67 13.76 13.63
N PHE A 33 -25.42 14.14 13.40
CA PHE A 33 -24.52 13.44 12.48
C PHE A 33 -24.30 11.98 12.87
N TYR A 34 -23.93 11.71 14.12
CA TYR A 34 -23.71 10.34 14.60
C TYR A 34 -25.01 9.52 14.57
N LYS A 35 -26.15 10.12 14.93
CA LYS A 35 -27.45 9.46 14.81
C LYS A 35 -27.80 9.09 13.37
N ILE A 36 -27.47 9.96 12.40
CA ILE A 36 -27.64 9.65 10.97
C ILE A 36 -26.75 8.48 10.54
N GLN A 37 -25.50 8.45 11.02
CA GLN A 37 -24.60 7.34 10.70
C GLN A 37 -25.14 6.01 11.22
N ASP A 38 -25.53 5.99 12.49
CA ASP A 38 -25.99 4.80 13.19
C ASP A 38 -27.29 4.24 12.58
N ILE A 39 -28.29 5.10 12.35
CA ILE A 39 -29.61 4.67 11.88
C ILE A 39 -29.61 4.30 10.39
N TYR A 40 -28.86 5.02 9.55
CA TYR A 40 -29.03 4.93 8.09
C TYR A 40 -27.79 4.50 7.32
N CYS A 41 -26.58 4.67 7.86
CA CYS A 41 -25.37 4.46 7.06
C CYS A 41 -24.67 3.15 7.40
N VAL A 42 -24.51 2.82 8.69
CA VAL A 42 -23.71 1.67 9.13
C VAL A 42 -24.25 0.37 8.57
N ASP A 43 -25.53 0.07 8.80
CA ASP A 43 -26.14 -1.19 8.36
C ASP A 43 -26.15 -1.30 6.83
N THR A 44 -26.48 -0.23 6.12
CA THR A 44 -26.46 -0.21 4.66
C THR A 44 -25.07 -0.43 4.07
N ILE A 45 -24.02 0.14 4.68
CA ILE A 45 -22.63 -0.07 4.26
C ILE A 45 -22.21 -1.52 4.52
N LEU A 46 -22.57 -2.08 5.68
CA LEU A 46 -22.26 -3.47 6.03
C LEU A 46 -22.99 -4.45 5.12
N GLU A 47 -24.27 -4.21 4.83
CA GLU A 47 -25.05 -5.03 3.90
C GLU A 47 -24.43 -4.98 2.49
N PHE A 48 -24.11 -3.78 1.99
CA PHE A 48 -23.44 -3.62 0.70
C PHE A 48 -22.11 -4.38 0.67
N TRP A 49 -21.29 -4.24 1.72
CA TRP A 49 -20.02 -4.93 1.84
C TRP A 49 -20.20 -6.46 1.86
N HIS A 50 -21.11 -6.99 2.66
CA HIS A 50 -21.37 -8.43 2.73
C HIS A 50 -21.86 -8.97 1.39
N ASN A 51 -22.80 -8.28 0.73
CA ASN A 51 -23.29 -8.68 -0.59
C ASN A 51 -22.14 -8.72 -1.60
N LYS A 52 -21.28 -7.69 -1.63
CA LYS A 52 -20.10 -7.67 -2.52
C LYS A 52 -19.08 -8.72 -2.17
N GLN A 53 -18.80 -8.94 -0.89
CA GLN A 53 -17.89 -9.99 -0.44
C GLN A 53 -18.42 -11.36 -0.88
N SER A 54 -19.70 -11.65 -0.68
CA SER A 54 -20.31 -12.92 -1.09
C SER A 54 -20.26 -13.13 -2.60
N GLU A 55 -20.53 -12.10 -3.41
CA GLU A 55 -20.36 -12.17 -4.87
C GLU A 55 -18.91 -12.49 -5.28
N VAL A 56 -17.92 -11.90 -4.59
CA VAL A 56 -16.49 -12.17 -4.83
C VAL A 56 -16.13 -13.60 -4.42
N ILE A 57 -16.52 -14.03 -3.21
CA ILE A 57 -16.24 -15.37 -2.68
C ILE A 57 -16.89 -16.47 -3.54
N GLN A 58 -18.10 -16.23 -4.06
CA GLN A 58 -18.76 -17.14 -4.98
C GLN A 58 -17.98 -17.34 -6.27
N ARG A 59 -17.38 -16.27 -6.82
CA ARG A 59 -16.52 -16.37 -8.03
C ARG A 59 -15.25 -17.18 -7.81
N PHE A 60 -14.81 -17.33 -6.57
CA PHE A 60 -13.63 -18.13 -6.22
C PHE A 60 -13.95 -19.58 -5.84
N GLN A 61 -15.22 -19.98 -5.80
CA GLN A 61 -15.60 -21.37 -5.49
C GLN A 61 -14.99 -22.35 -6.49
N GLY A 62 -14.32 -23.37 -5.98
CA GLY A 62 -13.64 -24.39 -6.79
C GLY A 62 -12.32 -23.94 -7.43
N THR A 63 -11.85 -22.71 -7.17
CA THR A 63 -10.56 -22.21 -7.66
C THR A 63 -9.53 -22.09 -6.54
N ASP A 64 -8.26 -22.24 -6.89
CA ASP A 64 -7.15 -22.04 -5.95
C ASP A 64 -6.95 -20.53 -5.70
N VAL A 65 -7.07 -20.11 -4.44
CA VAL A 65 -6.92 -18.70 -4.06
C VAL A 65 -5.55 -18.45 -3.43
N VAL A 66 -4.84 -17.49 -4.02
CA VAL A 66 -3.66 -16.86 -3.42
C VAL A 66 -4.08 -15.54 -2.79
N ALA A 67 -3.91 -15.42 -1.48
CA ALA A 67 -4.28 -14.24 -0.71
C ALA A 67 -3.07 -13.38 -0.36
N LEU A 68 -3.23 -12.07 -0.38
CA LEU A 68 -2.23 -11.09 0.07
C LEU A 68 -2.86 -10.32 1.23
N GLY A 69 -2.22 -10.31 2.40
CA GLY A 69 -2.78 -9.67 3.59
C GLY A 69 -1.81 -8.74 4.30
N ASP A 70 -2.35 -7.64 4.84
CA ASP A 70 -1.61 -6.64 5.62
C ASP A 70 -2.46 -6.11 6.78
N GLY A 71 -1.78 -5.80 7.88
CA GLY A 71 -2.36 -5.27 9.11
C GLY A 71 -1.99 -3.80 9.31
N ARG A 72 -2.99 -2.95 9.54
CA ARG A 72 -2.80 -1.52 9.79
C ARG A 72 -3.34 -1.11 11.15
N ASN A 73 -2.44 -0.67 12.03
CA ASN A 73 -2.80 -0.08 13.31
C ASN A 73 -3.19 1.40 13.16
N ASP A 74 -4.14 1.85 13.97
CA ASP A 74 -4.67 3.22 13.98
C ASP A 74 -3.67 4.26 14.52
N SER A 75 -2.75 3.86 15.39
CA SER A 75 -1.69 4.71 15.91
C SER A 75 -0.34 3.98 16.01
N PRO A 76 0.79 4.72 15.99
CA PRO A 76 2.11 4.13 16.18
C PRO A 76 2.34 3.62 17.61
N GLY A 77 3.21 2.62 17.75
CA GLY A 77 3.70 2.13 19.05
C GLY A 77 2.71 1.26 19.81
N HIS A 78 2.88 1.16 21.13
CA HIS A 78 2.10 0.26 21.99
C HIS A 78 0.70 0.77 22.36
N ASN A 79 0.28 1.90 21.76
CA ASN A 79 -0.94 2.62 22.11
C ASN A 79 -2.09 2.42 21.11
N ALA A 80 -1.89 1.61 20.07
CA ALA A 80 -2.96 1.29 19.12
C ALA A 80 -4.20 0.73 19.82
N GLN A 81 -5.37 1.21 19.39
CA GLN A 81 -6.67 0.78 19.88
C GLN A 81 -7.34 -0.15 18.85
N TYR A 82 -7.11 0.10 17.56
CA TYR A 82 -7.68 -0.69 16.47
C TYR A 82 -6.60 -1.17 15.50
N CYS A 83 -6.75 -2.40 15.02
CA CYS A 83 -5.95 -2.99 13.94
C CYS A 83 -6.91 -3.42 12.84
N SER A 84 -6.79 -2.81 11.66
CA SER A 84 -7.55 -3.24 10.49
C SER A 84 -6.70 -4.17 9.64
N TYR A 85 -7.16 -5.39 9.43
CA TYR A 85 -6.51 -6.39 8.60
C TYR A 85 -7.28 -6.50 7.29
N SER A 86 -6.60 -6.24 6.18
CA SER A 86 -7.18 -6.29 4.84
C SER A 86 -6.53 -7.42 4.06
N THR A 87 -7.32 -8.14 3.27
CA THR A 87 -6.84 -9.24 2.44
C THR A 87 -7.44 -9.17 1.05
N MET A 88 -6.57 -9.32 0.06
CA MET A 88 -6.93 -9.27 -1.36
C MET A 88 -6.54 -10.56 -2.08
N ALA A 89 -7.30 -10.94 -3.11
CA ALA A 89 -6.93 -12.02 -4.00
C ALA A 89 -5.85 -11.55 -4.99
N ASP A 90 -4.80 -12.34 -5.18
CA ASP A 90 -3.72 -11.98 -6.10
C ASP A 90 -4.20 -11.96 -7.57
N SER A 91 -5.09 -12.86 -7.97
CA SER A 91 -5.51 -12.97 -9.38
C SER A 91 -6.35 -11.78 -9.86
N THR A 92 -7.32 -11.33 -9.07
CA THR A 92 -8.25 -10.25 -9.46
C THR A 92 -7.93 -8.90 -8.83
N LYS A 93 -7.09 -8.88 -7.78
CA LYS A 93 -6.82 -7.72 -6.92
C LYS A 93 -8.04 -7.22 -6.14
N GLU A 94 -9.11 -8.01 -6.08
CA GLU A 94 -10.30 -7.68 -5.30
C GLU A 94 -10.06 -7.96 -3.81
N ILE A 95 -10.65 -7.13 -2.95
CA ILE A 95 -10.61 -7.33 -1.50
C ILE A 95 -11.57 -8.47 -1.15
N ILE A 96 -11.05 -9.53 -0.54
CA ILE A 96 -11.81 -10.72 -0.14
C ILE A 96 -12.12 -10.75 1.35
N SER A 97 -11.41 -9.99 2.17
CA SER A 97 -11.71 -9.84 3.60
C SER A 97 -11.19 -8.50 4.12
N VAL A 98 -11.97 -7.88 5.01
CA VAL A 98 -11.56 -6.76 5.84
C VAL A 98 -12.10 -7.02 7.24
N GLY A 99 -11.23 -6.99 8.24
CA GLY A 99 -11.59 -7.14 9.64
C GLY A 99 -10.95 -6.05 10.49
N THR A 100 -11.67 -5.53 11.48
CA THR A 100 -11.13 -4.60 12.46
C THR A 100 -11.12 -5.25 13.84
N LEU A 101 -9.93 -5.41 14.40
CA LEU A 101 -9.73 -5.91 15.74
C LEU A 101 -9.62 -4.75 16.74
N ASP A 102 -10.32 -4.86 17.86
CA ASP A 102 -10.20 -3.94 18.98
C ASP A 102 -9.18 -4.50 20.00
N LYS A 103 -8.30 -3.64 20.53
CA LYS A 103 -7.26 -4.01 21.49
C LYS A 103 -7.80 -4.75 22.74
N ARG A 104 -9.07 -4.55 23.09
CA ARG A 104 -9.75 -5.28 24.18
C ARG A 104 -9.84 -6.78 23.90
N GLN A 105 -9.87 -7.18 22.64
CA GLN A 105 -9.89 -8.58 22.22
C GLN A 105 -8.53 -9.27 22.36
N THR A 106 -7.45 -8.51 22.59
CA THR A 106 -6.08 -9.04 22.71
C THR A 106 -5.47 -8.86 24.09
N GLY A 107 -6.31 -8.89 25.14
CA GLY A 107 -5.85 -8.64 26.51
C GLY A 107 -5.21 -7.26 26.67
N ARG A 108 -5.63 -6.27 25.86
CA ARG A 108 -5.09 -4.91 25.80
C ARG A 108 -3.63 -4.84 25.33
N SER A 109 -3.16 -5.80 24.52
CA SER A 109 -1.84 -5.75 23.90
C SER A 109 -1.94 -5.42 22.41
N SER A 110 -1.41 -4.26 22.01
CA SER A 110 -1.40 -3.87 20.59
C SER A 110 -0.39 -4.66 19.75
N VAL A 111 0.60 -5.30 20.39
CA VAL A 111 1.67 -6.04 19.72
C VAL A 111 1.16 -7.31 19.05
N ILE A 112 0.11 -7.92 19.62
CA ILE A 112 -0.46 -9.17 19.11
C ILE A 112 -1.73 -8.95 18.29
N MET A 113 -2.17 -7.70 18.10
CA MET A 113 -3.41 -7.42 17.37
C MET A 113 -3.35 -7.90 15.93
N GLU A 114 -2.25 -7.60 15.23
CA GLU A 114 -2.06 -8.06 13.85
C GLU A 114 -2.05 -9.60 13.76
N ARG A 115 -1.41 -10.26 14.74
CA ARG A 115 -1.39 -11.72 14.86
C ARG A 115 -2.81 -12.28 15.00
N GLU A 116 -3.61 -11.75 15.91
CA GLU A 116 -4.98 -12.23 16.14
C GLU A 116 -5.90 -11.92 14.94
N ALA A 117 -5.78 -10.73 14.36
CA ALA A 117 -6.54 -10.36 13.17
C ALA A 117 -6.20 -11.26 11.96
N PHE A 118 -4.92 -11.62 11.82
CA PHE A 118 -4.48 -12.61 10.83
C PHE A 118 -5.09 -13.98 11.06
N ILE A 119 -5.10 -14.50 12.31
CA ILE A 119 -5.72 -15.78 12.64
C ILE A 119 -7.20 -15.77 12.25
N GLN A 120 -7.96 -14.77 12.69
CA GLN A 120 -9.40 -14.64 12.36
C GLN A 120 -9.63 -14.61 10.85
N THR A 121 -8.77 -13.90 10.12
CA THR A 121 -8.88 -13.76 8.67
C THR A 121 -8.57 -15.07 7.94
N VAL A 122 -7.49 -15.77 8.30
CA VAL A 122 -7.13 -17.05 7.69
C VAL A 122 -8.18 -18.11 7.98
N GLU A 123 -8.67 -18.21 9.22
CA GLU A 123 -9.70 -19.18 9.60
C GLU A 123 -11.00 -18.96 8.83
N LYS A 124 -11.44 -17.69 8.69
CA LYS A 124 -12.61 -17.34 7.89
C LYS A 124 -12.41 -17.71 6.41
N LEU A 125 -11.32 -17.26 5.80
CA LEU A 125 -11.08 -17.48 4.37
C LEU A 125 -10.84 -18.95 4.04
N HIS A 126 -10.18 -19.71 4.92
CA HIS A 126 -9.97 -21.15 4.72
C HIS A 126 -11.29 -21.94 4.72
N ALA A 127 -12.31 -21.47 5.46
CA ALA A 127 -13.64 -22.07 5.46
C ALA A 127 -14.47 -21.66 4.22
N GLU A 128 -14.22 -20.49 3.64
CA GLU A 128 -15.01 -19.92 2.54
C GLU A 128 -14.44 -20.25 1.15
N VAL A 129 -13.12 -20.37 1.01
CA VAL A 129 -12.45 -20.61 -0.29
C VAL A 129 -11.29 -21.60 -0.15
N LYS A 130 -10.88 -22.19 -1.28
CA LYS A 130 -9.70 -23.05 -1.36
C LYS A 130 -8.42 -22.20 -1.34
N LEU A 131 -8.07 -21.75 -0.14
CA LEU A 131 -6.88 -20.94 0.12
C LEU A 131 -5.61 -21.79 0.02
N VAL A 132 -4.79 -21.56 -1.01
CA VAL A 132 -3.57 -22.35 -1.27
C VAL A 132 -2.29 -21.65 -0.84
N GLU A 133 -2.26 -20.32 -0.89
CA GLU A 133 -1.11 -19.52 -0.52
C GLU A 133 -1.54 -18.22 0.16
N PHE A 134 -0.79 -17.79 1.17
CA PHE A 134 -0.98 -16.52 1.86
C PHE A 134 0.35 -15.76 1.90
N CYS A 135 0.35 -14.57 1.31
CA CYS A 135 1.49 -13.66 1.30
C CYS A 135 1.32 -12.59 2.38
N THR A 136 2.31 -12.42 3.24
CA THR A 136 2.32 -11.40 4.29
C THR A 136 3.67 -10.71 4.38
N ASP A 137 3.73 -9.64 5.18
CA ASP A 137 4.98 -9.09 5.67
C ASP A 137 5.86 -10.12 6.38
N ALA A 138 7.14 -9.77 6.53
CA ALA A 138 8.12 -10.49 7.34
C ALA A 138 7.86 -10.31 8.85
N HIS A 139 6.62 -10.55 9.28
CA HIS A 139 6.18 -10.48 10.65
C HIS A 139 6.50 -11.78 11.38
N VAL A 140 7.37 -11.70 12.40
CA VAL A 140 7.95 -12.88 13.08
C VAL A 140 6.87 -13.78 13.68
N GLN A 141 5.82 -13.22 14.28
CA GLN A 141 4.76 -14.02 14.92
C GLN A 141 3.90 -14.74 13.87
N ILE A 142 3.59 -14.09 12.75
CA ILE A 142 2.82 -14.69 11.65
C ILE A 142 3.64 -15.81 11.01
N GLY A 143 4.91 -15.56 10.71
CA GLY A 143 5.81 -16.59 10.18
C GLY A 143 5.98 -17.79 11.11
N ALA A 144 5.90 -17.60 12.43
CA ALA A 144 5.91 -18.69 13.40
C ALA A 144 4.59 -19.48 13.39
N LEU A 145 3.43 -18.81 13.28
CA LEU A 145 2.11 -19.44 13.19
C LEU A 145 1.97 -20.30 11.93
N MET A 146 2.47 -19.84 10.79
CA MET A 146 2.40 -20.62 9.54
C MET A 146 3.28 -21.88 9.57
N LYS A 147 4.25 -21.95 10.50
CA LYS A 147 5.17 -23.09 10.64
C LYS A 147 4.76 -24.08 11.71
N ARG A 148 3.80 -23.76 12.59
CA ARG A 148 3.45 -24.55 13.78
C ARG A 148 1.96 -24.46 14.13
N GLY A 149 1.40 -25.55 14.65
CA GLY A 149 0.01 -25.59 15.13
C GLY A 149 -1.01 -25.56 13.99
N LYS A 150 -2.24 -25.15 14.32
CA LYS A 150 -3.43 -25.26 13.47
C LYS A 150 -3.27 -24.71 12.05
N LEU A 151 -2.60 -23.55 11.90
CA LEU A 151 -2.45 -22.92 10.57
C LEU A 151 -1.49 -23.71 9.66
N LYS A 152 -0.53 -24.44 10.24
CA LYS A 152 0.32 -25.36 9.48
C LYS A 152 -0.49 -26.54 8.95
N ASP A 153 -1.42 -27.04 9.76
CA ASP A 153 -2.25 -28.20 9.43
C ASP A 153 -3.23 -27.90 8.28
N TYR A 154 -3.52 -26.63 8.01
CA TYR A 154 -4.27 -26.19 6.83
C TYR A 154 -3.51 -26.36 5.51
N GLY A 155 -2.20 -26.61 5.54
CA GLY A 155 -1.40 -26.84 4.33
C GLY A 155 -1.25 -25.61 3.42
N ILE A 156 -1.58 -24.41 3.93
CA ILE A 156 -1.46 -23.15 3.18
C ILE A 156 0.01 -22.79 3.05
N LYS A 157 0.47 -22.56 1.82
CA LYS A 157 1.83 -22.07 1.58
C LYS A 157 1.96 -20.63 2.11
N HIS A 158 2.99 -20.36 2.90
CA HIS A 158 3.29 -19.01 3.37
C HIS A 158 4.39 -18.38 2.51
N SER A 159 4.11 -17.21 1.96
CA SER A 159 5.05 -16.40 1.18
C SER A 159 5.26 -15.04 1.84
N LEU A 160 6.40 -14.42 1.53
CA LEU A 160 6.75 -13.09 2.05
C LEU A 160 6.56 -12.02 0.99
N ASP A 161 6.05 -10.87 1.40
CA ASP A 161 5.92 -9.72 0.49
C ASP A 161 7.29 -9.21 0.06
N MET A 162 7.53 -9.34 -1.25
CA MET A 162 8.75 -8.91 -1.91
C MET A 162 8.91 -7.38 -1.89
N TRP A 163 7.81 -6.61 -1.85
CA TRP A 163 7.88 -5.16 -1.76
C TRP A 163 8.58 -4.70 -0.48
N HIS A 164 8.27 -5.32 0.66
CA HIS A 164 8.95 -5.06 1.92
C HIS A 164 10.43 -5.46 1.85
N GLY A 165 10.76 -6.57 1.16
CA GLY A 165 12.15 -6.97 0.87
C GLY A 165 12.91 -5.90 0.09
N ALA A 166 12.37 -5.45 -1.04
CA ALA A 166 12.95 -4.42 -1.89
C ALA A 166 13.15 -3.09 -1.15
N LYS A 167 12.14 -2.67 -0.37
CA LYS A 167 12.17 -1.47 0.46
C LYS A 167 13.26 -1.56 1.54
N ASN A 168 13.40 -2.71 2.18
CA ASN A 168 14.44 -2.92 3.20
C ASN A 168 15.85 -2.89 2.61
N ILE A 169 16.04 -3.46 1.41
CA ILE A 169 17.31 -3.36 0.67
C ILE A 169 17.63 -1.89 0.36
N ALA A 170 16.66 -1.15 -0.21
CA ALA A 170 16.83 0.26 -0.53
C ALA A 170 17.25 1.09 0.70
N LYS A 171 16.59 0.87 1.84
CA LYS A 171 16.93 1.53 3.11
C LYS A 171 18.35 1.23 3.56
N LYS A 172 18.76 -0.05 3.54
CA LYS A 172 20.10 -0.46 3.95
C LYS A 172 21.19 0.15 3.07
N ILE A 173 20.98 0.20 1.76
CA ILE A 173 21.91 0.84 0.82
C ILE A 173 21.98 2.34 1.08
N ALA A 174 20.84 3.01 1.28
CA ALA A 174 20.81 4.44 1.58
C ALA A 174 21.57 4.77 2.87
N THR A 175 21.43 3.95 3.92
CA THR A 175 22.20 4.07 5.16
C THR A 175 23.69 3.83 4.93
N ALA A 176 24.06 2.76 4.21
CA ALA A 176 25.46 2.46 3.90
C ALA A 176 26.14 3.57 3.07
N ALA A 177 25.38 4.25 2.22
CA ALA A 177 25.87 5.35 1.42
C ALA A 177 26.13 6.63 2.21
N GLN A 178 25.59 6.77 3.43
CA GLN A 178 25.91 7.90 4.31
C GLN A 178 27.32 7.81 4.90
N VAL A 179 27.95 6.63 4.83
CA VAL A 179 29.33 6.44 5.28
C VAL A 179 30.26 7.15 4.30
N LYS A 180 31.17 7.99 4.81
CA LYS A 180 32.15 8.73 4.00
C LYS A 180 32.91 7.77 3.07
N GLY A 181 32.92 8.08 1.78
CA GLY A 181 33.53 7.24 0.75
C GLY A 181 32.55 6.30 0.02
N ASN A 182 31.34 6.06 0.57
CA ASN A 182 30.36 5.12 0.00
C ASN A 182 29.23 5.80 -0.79
N ASN A 183 29.31 7.10 -1.06
CA ASN A 183 28.26 7.85 -1.76
C ASN A 183 27.90 7.25 -3.14
N ILE A 184 28.85 6.54 -3.78
CA ILE A 184 28.66 5.85 -5.05
C ILE A 184 27.52 4.82 -5.00
N LEU A 185 27.20 4.27 -3.82
CA LEU A 185 26.11 3.31 -3.64
C LEU A 185 24.73 3.90 -4.00
N LEU A 186 24.53 5.20 -3.83
CA LEU A 186 23.27 5.85 -4.23
C LEU A 186 23.04 5.81 -5.73
N THR A 187 24.12 5.89 -6.53
CA THR A 187 24.07 5.78 -7.98
C THR A 187 23.51 4.40 -8.40
N TRP A 188 23.86 3.35 -7.67
CA TRP A 188 23.45 1.97 -7.96
C TRP A 188 22.16 1.53 -7.27
N LEU A 189 21.63 2.32 -6.32
CA LEU A 189 20.50 1.91 -5.48
C LEU A 189 19.29 1.46 -6.30
N LYS A 190 18.94 2.23 -7.33
CA LYS A 190 17.81 1.91 -8.22
C LYS A 190 18.05 0.61 -8.98
N ASP A 191 19.25 0.40 -9.50
CA ASP A 191 19.60 -0.79 -10.28
C ASP A 191 19.62 -2.03 -9.41
N ILE A 192 20.14 -1.95 -8.18
CA ILE A 192 20.14 -3.05 -7.22
C ILE A 192 18.72 -3.44 -6.84
N VAL A 193 17.84 -2.47 -6.56
CA VAL A 193 16.44 -2.73 -6.22
C VAL A 193 15.70 -3.36 -7.42
N ASN A 194 15.91 -2.85 -8.63
CA ASN A 194 15.33 -3.43 -9.84
C ASN A 194 15.84 -4.86 -10.09
N HIS A 195 17.13 -5.10 -9.85
CA HIS A 195 17.71 -6.43 -9.97
C HIS A 195 17.08 -7.40 -8.98
N PHE A 196 16.89 -6.99 -7.72
CA PHE A 196 16.20 -7.79 -6.72
C PHE A 196 14.78 -8.17 -7.18
N TRP A 197 14.00 -7.20 -7.68
CA TRP A 197 12.67 -7.47 -8.25
C TRP A 197 12.71 -8.48 -9.40
N TRP A 198 13.68 -8.35 -10.29
CA TRP A 198 13.84 -9.27 -11.41
C TRP A 198 14.17 -10.69 -10.93
N CYS A 199 15.08 -10.84 -9.95
CA CYS A 199 15.41 -12.13 -9.34
C CYS A 199 14.19 -12.76 -8.70
N CYS A 200 13.41 -12.00 -7.93
CA CYS A 200 12.17 -12.45 -7.34
C CYS A 200 11.14 -12.92 -8.39
N LYS A 201 11.05 -12.22 -9.53
CA LYS A 201 10.11 -12.55 -10.61
C LYS A 201 10.51 -13.82 -11.39
N LYS A 202 11.81 -14.10 -11.52
CA LYS A 202 12.32 -15.18 -12.38
C LYS A 202 12.72 -16.44 -11.62
N ALA A 203 13.08 -16.32 -10.35
CA ALA A 203 13.46 -17.48 -9.55
C ALA A 203 12.24 -18.33 -9.22
N VAL A 204 12.29 -19.60 -9.59
CA VAL A 204 11.30 -20.61 -9.20
C VAL A 204 11.74 -21.30 -7.91
N THR A 205 13.04 -21.39 -7.66
CA THR A 205 13.62 -22.02 -6.47
C THR A 205 14.53 -21.07 -5.70
N ALA A 206 14.82 -21.40 -4.43
CA ALA A 206 15.74 -20.63 -3.61
C ALA A 206 17.17 -20.66 -4.19
N GLU A 207 17.60 -21.79 -4.76
CA GLU A 207 18.90 -21.93 -5.41
C GLU A 207 18.96 -21.03 -6.65
N GLN A 208 17.88 -20.99 -7.45
CA GLN A 208 17.77 -20.05 -8.56
C GLN A 208 17.72 -18.62 -8.08
N PHE A 209 17.21 -18.31 -6.89
CA PHE A 209 17.25 -16.95 -6.36
C PHE A 209 18.68 -16.55 -5.93
N LEU A 210 19.41 -17.48 -5.28
CA LEU A 210 20.73 -17.24 -4.68
C LEU A 210 21.91 -17.44 -5.64
N ALA A 211 21.74 -18.16 -6.75
CA ALA A 211 22.84 -18.41 -7.67
C ALA A 211 23.41 -17.10 -8.25
N PRO A 212 24.69 -17.06 -8.67
CA PRO A 212 25.26 -15.89 -9.32
C PRO A 212 24.40 -15.43 -10.50
N LYS A 213 24.04 -14.15 -10.51
CA LYS A 213 23.22 -13.56 -11.56
C LYS A 213 24.08 -12.70 -12.45
N THR A 214 23.83 -12.80 -13.75
CA THR A 214 24.37 -11.88 -14.75
C THR A 214 23.32 -10.80 -15.03
N TYR A 215 23.76 -9.61 -15.42
CA TYR A 215 22.86 -8.55 -15.92
C TYR A 215 22.29 -8.84 -17.32
N SER A 216 22.30 -10.11 -17.75
CA SER A 216 21.76 -10.55 -19.04
C SER A 216 20.31 -10.13 -19.24
N TYR A 217 19.54 -10.12 -18.16
CA TYR A 217 18.14 -9.72 -18.13
C TYR A 217 17.85 -8.28 -18.53
N ILE A 218 18.85 -7.38 -18.51
CA ILE A 218 18.67 -6.01 -18.98
C ILE A 218 18.28 -6.03 -20.46
N ARG A 219 18.85 -6.92 -21.26
CA ARG A 219 18.51 -7.07 -22.69
C ARG A 219 17.07 -7.51 -22.86
N ASP A 220 16.63 -8.51 -22.08
CA ASP A 220 15.26 -9.01 -22.10
C ASP A 220 14.27 -7.92 -21.67
N LEU A 221 14.58 -7.16 -20.61
CA LEU A 221 13.77 -6.02 -20.16
C LEU A 221 13.68 -4.93 -21.23
N GLN A 222 14.79 -4.58 -21.87
CA GLN A 222 14.81 -3.61 -22.96
C GLN A 222 13.93 -4.09 -24.13
N ALA A 223 14.03 -5.38 -24.49
CA ALA A 223 13.19 -5.99 -25.52
C ALA A 223 11.70 -5.98 -25.15
N GLU A 224 11.34 -6.39 -23.92
CA GLU A 224 9.95 -6.34 -23.42
C GLU A 224 9.39 -4.92 -23.40
N ILE A 225 10.19 -3.93 -22.98
CA ILE A 225 9.79 -2.51 -22.98
C ILE A 225 9.52 -2.04 -24.41
N VAL A 226 10.42 -2.34 -25.34
CA VAL A 226 10.24 -1.98 -26.77
C VAL A 226 9.00 -2.67 -27.33
N ALA A 227 8.82 -3.97 -27.10
CA ALA A 227 7.65 -4.72 -27.57
C ALA A 227 6.34 -4.16 -27.00
N LYS A 228 6.28 -3.89 -25.69
CA LYS A 228 5.12 -3.27 -25.03
C LYS A 228 4.82 -1.87 -25.57
N ARG A 229 5.86 -1.11 -25.94
CA ARG A 229 5.69 0.22 -26.55
C ARG A 229 5.20 0.13 -27.99
N LEU A 230 5.76 -0.77 -28.79
CA LEU A 230 5.29 -1.05 -30.15
C LEU A 230 3.81 -1.50 -30.16
N SER A 231 3.39 -2.33 -29.20
CA SER A 231 2.00 -2.78 -29.08
C SER A 231 1.06 -1.74 -28.48
N SER A 232 1.58 -0.70 -27.82
CA SER A 232 0.74 0.32 -27.17
C SER A 232 0.06 1.30 -28.12
N GLY A 233 0.50 1.38 -29.39
CA GLY A 233 -0.04 2.32 -30.38
C GLY A 233 0.28 3.81 -30.11
N VAL A 234 0.98 4.14 -29.01
CA VAL A 234 1.29 5.52 -28.61
C VAL A 234 2.64 6.01 -29.18
N GLY A 235 3.47 5.10 -29.71
CA GLY A 235 4.83 5.43 -30.18
C GLY A 235 5.80 5.76 -29.03
N MET A 236 7.07 6.04 -29.36
CA MET A 236 7.98 6.64 -28.37
C MET A 236 7.64 8.13 -28.23
N PRO A 237 7.78 8.73 -27.02
CA PRO A 237 7.68 10.17 -26.89
C PRO A 237 8.77 10.81 -27.77
N GLU A 238 8.36 11.42 -28.87
CA GLU A 238 9.23 12.36 -29.55
C GLU A 238 9.60 13.46 -28.56
N ARG A 239 10.87 13.88 -28.58
CA ARG A 239 11.23 15.16 -27.97
C ARG A 239 10.41 16.22 -28.70
N ARG A 240 9.27 16.61 -28.14
CA ARG A 240 8.49 17.71 -28.71
C ARG A 240 9.39 18.93 -28.72
N PRO A 241 9.66 19.55 -29.89
CA PRO A 241 10.27 20.86 -29.88
C PRO A 241 9.40 21.77 -29.02
N GLN A 242 10.04 22.57 -28.15
CA GLN A 242 9.32 23.56 -27.37
C GLN A 242 8.55 24.46 -28.34
N ARG A 243 7.25 24.65 -28.08
CA ARG A 243 6.43 25.50 -28.93
C ARG A 243 7.02 26.92 -28.96
N PRO A 244 6.78 27.70 -30.02
CA PRO A 244 7.32 29.06 -30.11
C PRO A 244 7.03 29.92 -28.87
N ASP A 245 5.87 29.71 -28.25
CA ASP A 245 5.30 30.37 -27.07
C ASP A 245 5.58 29.66 -25.74
N ASP A 246 6.32 28.55 -25.72
CA ASP A 246 6.61 27.80 -24.50
C ASP A 246 7.56 28.63 -23.60
N PRO A 247 7.14 29.05 -22.39
CA PRO A 247 7.90 29.95 -21.53
C PRO A 247 9.24 29.36 -21.07
N ARG A 248 9.43 28.04 -21.18
CA ARG A 248 10.72 27.38 -20.92
C ARG A 248 11.79 27.73 -21.95
N ARG A 249 11.43 28.29 -23.12
CA ARG A 249 12.37 28.84 -24.11
C ARG A 249 13.02 30.15 -23.67
N LEU A 250 12.45 30.84 -22.68
CA LEU A 250 12.91 32.15 -22.22
C LEU A 250 14.10 32.05 -21.23
N GLY A 251 14.59 30.85 -20.95
CA GLY A 251 15.66 30.62 -19.99
C GLY A 251 15.18 30.68 -18.53
N PRO A 252 16.02 30.28 -17.56
CA PRO A 252 15.61 30.06 -16.18
C PRO A 252 15.35 31.35 -15.37
N LEU A 253 15.65 32.53 -15.89
CA LEU A 253 15.56 33.78 -15.13
C LEU A 253 15.17 34.97 -16.02
N PRO A 254 14.26 35.85 -15.57
CA PRO A 254 14.11 37.17 -16.17
C PRO A 254 15.45 37.93 -16.08
N PRO A 255 15.77 38.85 -17.02
CA PRO A 255 16.99 39.65 -17.01
C PRO A 255 16.91 40.77 -15.96
N ILE A 256 16.30 40.49 -14.80
CA ILE A 256 16.17 41.41 -13.69
C ILE A 256 17.32 41.06 -12.73
N PRO A 257 18.33 41.93 -12.59
CA PRO A 257 19.38 41.73 -11.59
C PRO A 257 18.73 41.65 -10.19
N HIS A 258 19.26 40.78 -9.35
CA HIS A 258 18.77 40.59 -7.99
C HIS A 258 18.67 41.94 -7.26
N HIS A 259 17.51 42.24 -6.66
CA HIS A 259 17.39 43.42 -5.83
C HIS A 259 18.32 43.28 -4.61
N PRO A 260 19.04 44.35 -4.20
CA PRO A 260 19.90 44.30 -3.02
C PRO A 260 19.11 43.83 -1.80
N HIS A 261 19.66 42.87 -1.06
CA HIS A 261 19.02 42.24 0.10
C HIS A 261 18.45 43.24 1.12
N LYS A 262 19.06 44.44 1.23
CA LYS A 262 18.64 45.54 2.10
C LYS A 262 17.23 46.07 1.77
N ASN A 263 16.76 45.93 0.54
CA ASN A 263 15.44 46.42 0.10
C ASN A 263 14.31 45.41 0.34
N LEU A 264 14.64 44.18 0.75
CA LEU A 264 13.67 43.10 1.02
C LEU A 264 13.42 42.90 2.52
N LEU A 265 14.17 43.59 3.38
CA LEU A 265 13.99 43.57 4.83
C LEU A 265 13.06 44.74 5.21
N ARG A 266 11.92 44.43 5.82
CA ARG A 266 11.17 45.45 6.57
C ARG A 266 12.01 45.83 7.79
N ASN A 267 12.33 47.12 7.93
CA ASN A 267 12.77 47.63 9.22
C ASN A 267 11.61 47.42 10.20
N ASN A 268 11.86 46.67 11.27
CA ASN A 268 11.00 46.67 12.45
C ASN A 268 11.10 48.03 13.15
#